data_AF-C1B656-F1
#
_entry.id   AF-C1B656-F1
#
_cell.length_a   1.000
_cell.length_b   1.000
_cell.length_c   1.000
_cell.angle_alpha   90.00
_cell.angle_beta   90.00
_cell.angle_gamma   90.00
#
_symmetry.space_group_name_H-M   'P 1'
#
loop_
_entity.id
_entity.type
_entity.pdbx_description
1 polymer ?
#
loop_
_entity_poly.entity_id
_entity_poly.type
_entity_poly.pdbx_seq_one_letter_code
_entity_poly.pdbx_strand_id
1 'polypeptide(L)' 'MSQRGVALRWFALNCHSARTAYDAIITGGIRDVGVTSLSREPGREMTVAEVTRPRLPTWSLPSTAGIPWRRRASSSS' A
#
# COMPACT_ATOMS: atom_id res chain seq x y z
N MET A 1 12.04 1.15 7.45
CA MET A 1 13.28 0.95 6.68
C MET A 1 13.23 1.89 5.49
N SER A 2 14.01 2.97 5.56
CA SER A 2 14.00 4.06 4.59
C SER A 2 15.44 4.42 4.30
N GLN A 3 15.82 4.60 3.03
CA GLN A 3 17.18 5.00 2.68
C GLN A 3 17.19 6.49 2.37
N ARG A 4 18.04 7.25 3.07
CA ARG A 4 18.15 8.71 2.92
C ARG A 4 16.79 9.44 3.02
N GLY A 5 15.92 8.98 3.92
CA GLY A 5 14.58 9.54 4.11
C GLY A 5 13.53 9.08 3.10
N VAL A 6 13.87 8.21 2.14
CA VAL A 6 12.94 7.67 1.15
C VAL A 6 12.42 6.32 1.60
N ALA A 7 11.10 6.20 1.73
CA ALA A 7 10.45 4.90 1.95
C ALA A 7 10.60 4.05 0.68
N LEU A 8 11.08 2.82 0.83
CA LEU A 8 11.38 1.93 -0.30
C LEU A 8 10.38 0.77 -0.46
N ARG A 9 9.55 0.54 0.55
CA ARG A 9 8.58 -0.56 0.56
C ARG A 9 7.20 -0.05 0.19
N TRP A 10 6.40 -0.93 -0.39
CA TRP A 10 5.00 -0.72 -0.74
C TRP A 10 4.08 -1.60 0.11
N PHE A 11 2.78 -1.46 -0.11
CA PHE A 11 1.78 -2.40 0.38
C PHE A 11 1.24 -3.24 -0.79
N ALA A 12 0.68 -4.40 -0.46
CA ALA A 12 -0.04 -5.25 -1.40
C ALA A 12 -1.43 -5.53 -0.81
N LEU A 13 -2.48 -5.37 -1.62
CA LEU A 13 -3.87 -5.55 -1.22
C LEU A 13 -4.53 -6.62 -2.08
N ASN A 14 -5.06 -7.66 -1.45
CA ASN A 14 -5.69 -8.78 -2.14
C ASN A 14 -7.08 -8.40 -2.65
N CYS A 15 -7.24 -8.26 -3.98
CA CYS A 15 -8.56 -7.99 -4.59
C CYS A 15 -9.32 -9.29 -4.89
N HIS A 16 -8.74 -10.15 -5.73
CA HIS A 16 -9.28 -11.45 -6.15
C HIS A 16 -8.19 -12.56 -6.17
N SER A 17 -7.13 -12.40 -5.37
CA SER A 17 -6.03 -13.37 -5.28
C SER A 17 -6.50 -14.74 -4.78
N ALA A 18 -5.97 -15.82 -5.36
CA ALA A 18 -6.19 -17.17 -4.85
C ALA A 18 -5.53 -17.37 -3.47
N ARG A 19 -6.28 -17.87 -2.49
CA ARG A 19 -5.77 -18.08 -1.11
C ARG A 19 -4.80 -19.25 -1.01
N THR A 20 -4.97 -20.27 -1.83
CA THR A 20 -4.14 -21.49 -1.84
C THR A 20 -2.67 -21.21 -2.13
N ALA A 21 -2.36 -20.10 -2.81
CA ALA A 21 -0.99 -19.66 -3.04
C ALA A 21 -0.26 -19.30 -1.73
N TYR A 22 -0.99 -18.94 -0.68
CA TYR A 22 -0.42 -18.55 0.62
C TYR A 22 -0.21 -19.74 1.57
N ASP A 23 -0.80 -20.91 1.28
CA ASP A 23 -0.68 -22.10 2.13
C ASP A 23 0.75 -22.65 2.19
N ALA A 24 1.60 -22.27 1.22
CA ALA A 24 3.00 -22.63 1.18
C ALA A 24 3.91 -21.71 2.03
N ILE A 25 3.39 -20.64 2.64
CA ILE A 25 4.18 -19.59 3.30
C ILE A 25 3.76 -19.40 4.77
N ILE A 26 4.71 -19.55 5.69
CA ILE A 26 4.50 -19.20 7.12
C ILE A 26 4.98 -17.77 7.35
N THR A 27 4.05 -16.86 7.63
CA THR A 27 4.36 -15.44 7.85
C THR A 27 4.61 -15.18 9.33
N GLY A 28 5.83 -14.74 9.68
CA GLY A 28 6.17 -14.36 11.06
C GLY A 28 6.01 -15.47 12.10
N GLY A 29 6.02 -16.75 11.68
CA GLY A 29 5.81 -17.91 12.54
C GLY A 29 4.34 -18.23 12.84
N ILE A 30 3.38 -17.46 12.31
CA ILE A 30 1.95 -17.64 12.58
C ILE A 30 1.37 -18.57 11.53
N ARG A 31 0.85 -19.73 11.98
CA ARG A 31 0.27 -20.77 11.11
C ARG A 31 -1.25 -20.73 11.03
N ASP A 32 -1.90 -20.27 12.10
CA ASP A 32 -3.35 -20.45 12.29
C ASP A 32 -4.17 -19.21 11.91
N VAL A 33 -3.54 -18.22 11.28
CA VAL A 33 -4.19 -17.00 10.81
C VAL A 33 -4.09 -16.95 9.30
N GLY A 34 -5.24 -16.98 8.63
CA GLY A 34 -5.33 -16.99 7.17
C GLY A 34 -5.33 -15.58 6.55
N VAL A 35 -5.12 -15.53 5.24
CA VAL A 35 -5.33 -14.32 4.43
C VAL A 35 -6.77 -14.23 3.93
N THR A 36 -7.22 -13.02 3.59
CA THR A 36 -8.49 -12.79 2.87
C THR A 36 -8.31 -11.89 1.65
N SER A 37 -9.37 -11.70 0.87
CA SER A 37 -9.41 -10.81 -0.29
C SER A 37 -10.67 -9.95 -0.27
N LEU A 38 -10.62 -8.80 -0.92
CA LEU A 38 -11.76 -7.88 -1.05
C LEU A 38 -12.94 -8.49 -1.79
N SER A 39 -12.73 -9.50 -2.64
CA SER A 39 -13.84 -10.22 -3.28
C SER A 39 -14.54 -11.17 -2.32
N ARG A 40 -13.81 -11.73 -1.35
CA ARG A 40 -14.32 -12.72 -0.41
C ARG A 40 -15.19 -12.11 0.68
N GLU A 41 -14.75 -10.99 1.27
CA GLU A 41 -15.48 -10.35 2.38
C GLU A 41 -16.94 -9.96 2.03
N PRO A 42 -17.23 -9.36 0.86
CA PRO A 42 -18.60 -9.05 0.43
C PRO A 42 -19.24 -10.14 -0.44
N GLY A 43 -18.52 -11.22 -0.78
CA GLY A 43 -19.02 -12.31 -1.63
C GLY A 43 -19.26 -11.94 -3.10
N ARG A 44 -18.61 -10.89 -3.62
CA ARG A 44 -18.69 -10.50 -5.04
C ARG A 44 -17.30 -10.34 -5.63
N GLU A 45 -17.15 -10.52 -6.93
CA GLU A 45 -15.89 -10.23 -7.60
C GLU A 45 -15.55 -8.73 -7.52
N MET A 46 -14.31 -8.43 -7.11
CA MET A 46 -13.72 -7.09 -7.08
C MET A 46 -12.43 -7.07 -7.90
N THR A 47 -12.42 -6.20 -8.90
CA THR A 47 -11.28 -5.97 -9.78
C THR A 47 -10.33 -4.92 -9.20
N VAL A 48 -9.07 -4.95 -9.63
CA VAL A 48 -8.08 -3.94 -9.23
C VAL A 48 -8.51 -2.54 -9.70
N ALA A 49 -9.10 -2.44 -10.89
CA ALA A 49 -9.55 -1.17 -11.45
C ALA A 49 -10.57 -0.45 -10.56
N GLU A 50 -11.52 -1.19 -9.97
CA GLU A 50 -12.54 -0.65 -9.07
C GLU A 50 -11.95 -0.02 -7.80
N VAL A 51 -10.87 -0.57 -7.25
CA VAL A 51 -10.22 -0.05 -6.03
C VAL A 51 -9.14 0.98 -6.28
N THR A 52 -8.55 1.02 -7.49
CA THR A 52 -7.56 2.06 -7.85
C THR A 52 -8.19 3.35 -8.34
N ARG A 53 -9.51 3.42 -8.50
CA ARG A 53 -10.19 4.62 -8.96
C ARG A 53 -9.89 5.77 -7.99
N PRO A 54 -9.23 6.85 -8.43
CA PRO A 54 -8.83 7.93 -7.54
C PRO A 54 -10.07 8.61 -6.98
N ARG A 55 -10.34 8.35 -5.70
CA ARG A 55 -11.26 9.16 -4.92
C ARG A 55 -10.40 10.29 -4.36
N LEU A 56 -10.65 11.52 -4.82
CA LEU A 56 -9.97 12.69 -4.27
C LEU A 56 -10.10 12.62 -2.74
N PRO A 57 -9.00 12.63 -2.00
CA PRO A 57 -9.10 12.58 -0.57
C PRO A 57 -9.82 13.83 -0.08
N THR A 58 -10.76 13.68 0.85
CA THR A 58 -11.41 14.83 1.51
C THR A 58 -10.41 15.75 2.20
N TRP A 59 -9.20 15.25 2.51
CA TRP A 59 -8.12 16.02 3.09
C TRP A 59 -7.28 16.83 2.07
N SER A 60 -7.57 16.72 0.77
CA SER A 60 -6.84 17.43 -0.29
C SER A 60 -7.46 18.79 -0.62
N LEU A 61 -7.42 19.74 0.33
CA LEU A 61 -7.17 21.16 0.07
C LEU A 61 -6.58 21.77 1.36
N PRO A 62 -5.26 22.05 1.35
CA PRO A 62 -4.88 23.45 1.21
C PRO A 62 -3.92 23.67 0.03
N SER A 63 -3.99 24.90 -0.48
CA SER A 63 -3.14 25.55 -1.49
C SER A 63 -1.74 24.95 -1.63
N THR A 64 -1.29 24.86 -2.88
CA THR A 64 0.05 24.54 -3.44
C THR A 64 1.21 25.36 -2.88
N ALA A 65 1.16 25.83 -1.64
CA ALA A 65 2.20 26.59 -0.97
C ALA A 65 3.15 25.66 -0.20
N GLY A 66 4.18 25.17 -0.89
CA GLY A 66 5.45 24.79 -0.27
C GLY A 66 5.59 23.35 0.21
N ILE A 67 6.01 22.45 -0.68
CA ILE A 67 6.57 21.15 -0.28
C ILE A 67 8.06 21.36 0.07
N PRO A 68 8.48 21.14 1.33
CA PRO A 68 9.77 21.65 1.84
C PRO A 68 11.03 20.82 1.48
N TRP A 69 10.93 19.70 0.78
CA TRP A 69 12.09 18.83 0.52
C TRP A 69 13.07 19.36 -0.55
N ARG A 70 12.80 20.50 -1.20
CA ARG A 70 13.62 21.03 -2.32
C ARG A 70 14.93 21.75 -1.90
N ARG A 71 15.23 21.96 -0.62
CA ARG A 71 16.38 22.81 -0.17
C ARG A 71 17.37 22.16 0.81
N ARG A 72 17.80 20.92 0.59
CA ARG A 72 18.98 20.40 1.34
C ARG A 72 19.80 19.39 0.55
N ALA A 73 20.38 19.83 -0.56
CA ALA A 73 21.42 19.07 -1.27
C ALA A 73 22.45 20.04 -1.88
N SER A 74 23.30 20.62 -1.04
CA SER A 74 24.69 21.03 -1.37
C SER A 74 25.27 21.93 -0.28
N SER A 75 25.95 21.34 0.70
CA SER A 75 27.07 21.99 1.42
C SER A 75 27.77 20.96 2.30
N SER A 76 28.87 20.43 1.80
CA SER A 76 29.94 19.88 2.63
C SER A 76 31.22 20.05 1.84
N SER A 77 31.99 21.07 2.22
CA SER A 77 33.43 21.16 2.01
C SER A 77 34.16 20.08 2.80
#